data_AF-A0A931MEC8-F1
#
_entry.id   AF-A0A931MEC8-F1
#
_cell.length_a   1.000
_cell.length_b   1.000
_cell.length_c   1.000
_cell.angle_alpha   90.00
_cell.angle_beta   90.00
_cell.angle_gamma   90.00
#
_symmetry.space_group_name_H-M   'P 1'
#
loop_
_entity.id
_entity.type
_entity.pdbx_description
1 polymer ?
#
loop_
_entity_poly.entity_id
_entity_poly.type
_entity_poly.pdbx_seq_one_letter_code
_entity_poly.pdbx_strand_id
1 'polypeptide(L)' 'MGKKIGLHQTDVSKIEKGERAIGRNLAMKIGKALKIDYKRFL' A
#
# COMPACT_ATOMS: atom_id res chain seq x y z
N MET A 1 9.78 -2.47 -3.79
CA MET A 1 8.66 -2.60 -2.83
C MET A 1 7.45 -3.35 -3.40
N GLY A 2 6.90 -2.96 -4.57
CA GLY A 2 5.66 -3.54 -5.14
C GLY A 2 5.57 -5.07 -5.22
N LYS A 3 6.66 -5.76 -5.60
CA LYS A 3 6.70 -7.23 -5.67
C LYS A 3 6.46 -7.95 -4.32
N LYS A 4 6.84 -7.34 -3.18
CA LYS A 4 6.61 -7.89 -1.82
C LYS A 4 5.16 -7.74 -1.36
N ILE A 5 4.41 -6.83 -1.95
CA ILE A 5 3.04 -6.47 -1.56
C ILE A 5 2.00 -6.94 -2.59
N GLY A 6 2.46 -7.54 -3.69
CA GLY A 6 1.61 -7.94 -4.82
C GLY A 6 1.05 -6.75 -5.60
N LEU A 7 1.71 -5.59 -5.53
CA LEU A 7 1.33 -4.37 -6.22
C LEU A 7 2.23 -4.16 -7.44
N HIS A 8 1.61 -3.79 -8.56
CA HIS A 8 2.35 -3.32 -9.71
C HIS A 8 3.07 -2.01 -9.36
N GLN A 9 4.28 -1.79 -9.87
CA GLN A 9 5.07 -0.60 -9.53
C GLN A 9 4.33 0.70 -9.88
N THR A 10 3.55 0.67 -10.96
CA THR A 10 2.68 1.78 -11.38
C THR A 10 1.61 2.12 -10.34
N ASP A 11 1.09 1.13 -9.63
CA ASP A 11 0.10 1.35 -8.57
C ASP A 11 0.73 1.97 -7.33
N VAL A 12 1.96 1.57 -7.01
CA VAL A 12 2.74 2.21 -5.93
C VAL A 12 2.96 3.69 -6.24
N SER A 13 3.37 4.04 -7.46
CA SER A 13 3.57 5.45 -7.83
C SER A 13 2.29 6.27 -7.80
N LYS A 14 1.13 5.70 -8.16
CA LYS A 14 -0.16 6.39 -8.05
C LYS A 14 -0.57 6.64 -6.60
N ILE A 15 -0.23 5.71 -5.70
CA ILE A 15 -0.47 5.87 -4.26
C ILE A 15 0.45 6.96 -3.69
N GLU A 16 1.73 6.95 -4.05
CA GLU A 16 2.70 7.97 -3.61
C GLU A 16 2.33 9.37 -4.11
N LYS A 17 1.75 9.48 -5.31
CA LYS A 17 1.26 10.74 -5.87
C LYS A 17 -0.11 11.17 -5.34
N GLY A 18 -0.78 10.35 -4.54
CA GLY A 18 -2.14 10.61 -4.05
C GLY A 18 -3.24 10.41 -5.10
N GLU A 19 -2.90 9.95 -6.31
CA GLU A 19 -3.86 9.66 -7.39
C GLU A 19 -4.71 8.41 -7.11
N ARG A 20 -4.27 7.55 -6.18
CA ARG A 20 -4.98 6.33 -5.78
C ARG A 20 -5.01 6.19 -4.26
N ALA A 21 -6.21 6.19 -3.68
CA ALA A 21 -6.40 5.92 -2.27
C ALA A 21 -5.99 4.49 -1.89
N ILE A 22 -5.33 4.35 -0.73
CA ILE A 22 -4.96 3.05 -0.18
C ILE A 22 -6.22 2.41 0.41
N GLY A 23 -6.85 1.54 -0.35
CA GLY A 23 -7.98 0.76 0.15
C GLY A 23 -7.57 -0.16 1.31
N ARG A 24 -8.53 -0.52 2.17
CA ARG A 24 -8.33 -1.34 3.37
C ARG A 24 -7.55 -2.65 3.13
N ASN A 25 -7.79 -3.32 2.01
CA ASN A 25 -7.09 -4.55 1.63
C ASN A 25 -5.59 -4.29 1.36
N LEU A 26 -5.27 -3.14 0.79
CA LEU A 26 -3.91 -2.73 0.49
C LEU A 26 -3.17 -2.25 1.73
N ALA A 27 -3.85 -1.45 2.56
CA ALA A 27 -3.36 -1.03 3.86
C ALA A 27 -2.97 -2.24 4.72
N MET A 28 -3.81 -3.28 4.76
CA MET A 28 -3.50 -4.52 5.50
C MET A 28 -2.26 -5.24 4.96
N LYS A 29 -2.10 -5.34 3.64
CA LYS A 29 -0.92 -5.97 3.04
C LYS A 29 0.35 -5.18 3.32
N ILE A 30 0.29 -3.85 3.22
CA ILE A 30 1.40 -2.94 3.52
C ILE A 30 1.76 -3.02 5.01
N GLY A 31 0.76 -2.94 5.90
CA GLY A 31 0.94 -3.06 7.34
C GLY A 31 1.57 -4.40 7.75
N LYS A 32 1.12 -5.51 7.15
CA LYS A 32 1.72 -6.84 7.39
C LYS A 32 3.17 -6.93 6.87
N ALA A 33 3.46 -6.36 5.70
CA ALA A 33 4.79 -6.38 5.10
C ALA A 33 5.79 -5.49 5.87
N LEU A 34 5.33 -4.36 6.41
CA LEU A 34 6.14 -3.39 7.12
C LEU A 34 6.09 -3.55 8.66
N LYS A 35 5.28 -4.48 9.17
CA LYS A 35 4.96 -4.63 10.61
C LYS A 35 4.48 -3.34 11.27
N ILE A 36 3.64 -2.57 10.56
CA ILE A 36 3.06 -1.31 11.04
C ILE A 36 1.54 -1.46 11.04
N ASP A 37 0.86 -0.76 11.95
CA ASP A 37 -0.60 -0.73 11.95
C ASP A 37 -1.13 -0.16 10.63
N TYR A 38 -1.99 -0.94 9.96
CA TYR A 38 -2.57 -0.58 8.68
C TYR A 38 -3.47 0.65 8.77
N LYS A 39 -3.99 0.98 9.97
CA LYS A 39 -4.81 2.18 10.21
C LYS A 39 -4.07 3.49 9.97
N ARG A 40 -2.74 3.49 9.93
CA ARG A 40 -1.94 4.67 9.55
C ARG A 40 -2.02 5.02 8.06
N PHE A 41 -2.52 4.09 7.24
CA PHE A 41 -2.64 4.25 5.79
C PHE A 41 -4.11 4.43 5.34
N LEU A 42 -5.06 4.45 6.29
CA LEU A 42 -6.48 4.76 6.10
C LEU A 42 -6.74 6.19 6.57
#